data_AF-M0PCS9-F1
#
_entry.id   AF-M0PCS9-F1
#
_cell.length_a   1.000
_cell.length_b   1.000
_cell.length_c   1.000
_cell.angle_alpha   90.00
_cell.angle_beta   90.00
_cell.angle_gamma   90.00
#
_symmetry.space_group_name_H-M   'P 1'
#
loop_
_entity.id
_entity.type
_entity.pdbx_description
1 polymer ?
#
loop_
_entity_poly.entity_id
_entity_poly.type
_entity_poly.pdbx_seq_one_letter_code
_entity_poly.pdbx_strand_id
1 'polypeptide(L)'
;MSNGDGDGRNDLRMPDDDEVFAEVVEMLGANRVKVRCADGKERTARIPGRMQKRVWIREDDIVLVEPWDWQDEKADISWRYEKSEAEQLREEGHLR
;
A
#
# COMPACT_ATOMS: atom_id res chain seq x y z
N MET A 1 -7.34 -25.38 -26.00
CA MET A 1 -7.87 -24.05 -25.67
C MET A 1 -6.70 -23.09 -25.80
N SER A 2 -6.64 -22.31 -26.88
CA SER A 2 -5.71 -21.17 -27.01
C SER A 2 -6.06 -20.16 -25.89
N ASN A 3 -5.18 -19.36 -25.32
CA ASN A 3 -4.05 -18.64 -25.92
C ASN A 3 -3.02 -18.33 -24.82
N GLY A 4 -1.73 -18.29 -25.16
CA GLY A 4 -0.74 -17.67 -24.29
C GLY A 4 -0.79 -16.15 -24.43
N ASP A 5 -0.72 -15.46 -23.30
CA ASP A 5 -0.34 -14.05 -23.22
C ASP A 5 0.64 -13.93 -22.05
N GLY A 6 1.94 -13.98 -22.40
CA GLY A 6 2.99 -13.50 -21.53
C GLY A 6 2.98 -11.99 -21.59
N ASP A 7 2.56 -11.35 -20.51
CA ASP A 7 2.86 -9.96 -20.24
C ASP A 7 3.80 -9.97 -19.04
N GLY A 8 4.93 -9.26 -19.10
CA GLY A 8 5.94 -9.21 -18.03
C GLY A 8 5.46 -8.49 -16.76
N ARG A 9 4.15 -8.50 -16.51
CA ARG A 9 3.44 -7.94 -15.37
C ARG A 9 3.46 -8.96 -14.25
N ASN A 10 3.97 -8.55 -13.08
CA ASN A 10 3.90 -9.40 -11.91
C ASN A 10 2.42 -9.54 -11.49
N ASP A 11 2.05 -10.70 -10.95
CA ASP A 11 0.74 -10.90 -10.34
C ASP A 11 0.68 -10.08 -9.03
N LEU A 12 0.21 -8.84 -9.15
CA LEU A 12 0.15 -7.89 -8.04
C LEU A 12 -1.05 -8.20 -7.15
N ARG A 13 -0.83 -8.24 -5.84
CA ARG A 13 -1.95 -8.30 -4.87
C ARG A 13 -2.83 -7.08 -5.06
N MET A 14 -4.13 -7.29 -5.26
CA MET A 14 -5.12 -6.21 -5.27
C MET A 14 -5.70 -6.05 -3.85
N PRO A 15 -6.10 -4.83 -3.42
CA PRO A 15 -6.80 -4.63 -2.15
C PRO A 15 -8.10 -5.42 -2.09
N ASP A 16 -8.39 -5.97 -0.92
CA ASP A 16 -9.70 -6.50 -0.55
C ASP A 16 -10.71 -5.36 -0.22
N ASP A 17 -11.99 -5.69 0.04
CA ASP A 17 -13.07 -4.69 0.28
C ASP A 17 -12.77 -3.68 1.42
N ASP A 18 -11.98 -4.09 2.41
CA ASP A 18 -11.60 -3.28 3.58
C ASP A 18 -10.18 -2.71 3.48
N GLU A 19 -9.50 -2.87 2.35
CA GLU A 19 -8.15 -2.38 2.08
C GLU A 19 -8.15 -1.25 1.06
N VAL A 20 -7.16 -0.36 1.18
CA VAL A 20 -6.96 0.74 0.24
C VAL A 20 -5.49 0.84 -0.11
N PHE A 21 -5.21 1.11 -1.38
CA PHE A 21 -3.88 1.54 -1.78
C PHE A 21 -3.53 2.86 -1.12
N ALA A 22 -2.29 2.99 -0.66
CA ALA A 22 -1.77 4.24 -0.14
C ALA A 22 -0.28 4.40 -0.40
N GLU A 23 0.14 5.65 -0.55
CA GLU A 23 1.54 6.06 -0.65
C GLU A 23 2.03 6.59 0.69
N VAL A 24 3.23 6.19 1.11
CA VAL A 24 3.86 6.73 2.32
C VAL A 24 4.37 8.15 2.05
N VAL A 25 3.77 9.11 2.73
CA VAL A 25 4.11 10.53 2.60
C VAL A 25 5.22 10.93 3.56
N GLU A 26 5.14 10.47 4.82
CA GLU A 26 6.08 10.89 5.87
C GLU A 26 6.22 9.83 6.97
N MET A 27 7.42 9.69 7.52
CA MET A 27 7.69 8.81 8.67
C MET A 27 7.46 9.55 9.99
N LEU A 28 6.34 9.29 10.68
CA LEU A 28 6.00 9.92 11.97
C LEU A 28 6.77 9.34 13.16
N GLY A 29 7.40 8.17 12.99
CA GLY A 29 8.10 7.46 14.05
C GLY A 29 7.17 6.69 14.99
N ALA A 30 7.76 5.99 15.97
CA ALA A 30 7.02 5.09 16.88
C ALA A 30 6.08 4.11 16.15
N ASN A 31 6.56 3.54 15.04
CA ASN A 31 5.85 2.59 14.18
C ASN A 31 4.61 3.15 13.49
N ARG A 32 4.54 4.47 13.35
CA ARG A 32 3.49 5.17 12.62
C ARG A 32 4.09 5.93 11.46
N VAL A 33 3.33 5.99 10.37
CA VAL A 33 3.66 6.71 9.16
C VAL A 33 2.42 7.43 8.66
N LYS A 34 2.62 8.55 7.99
CA LYS A 34 1.54 9.26 7.31
C LYS A 34 1.44 8.69 5.89
N VAL A 35 0.24 8.28 5.51
CA VAL A 35 -0.04 7.75 4.19
C VAL A 35 -1.09 8.58 3.47
N ARG A 36 -0.97 8.70 2.15
CA ARG A 36 -1.99 9.25 1.27
C ARG A 36 -2.67 8.10 0.56
N CYS A 37 -3.94 7.89 0.88
CA CYS A 37 -4.73 6.81 0.32
C CYS A 37 -5.26 7.21 -1.07
N ALA A 38 -5.50 6.21 -1.92
CA ALA A 38 -6.02 6.40 -3.27
C ALA A 38 -7.45 6.99 -3.29
N ASP A 39 -8.15 6.95 -2.16
CA ASP A 39 -9.45 7.62 -1.97
C ASP A 39 -9.33 9.15 -1.74
N GLY A 40 -8.10 9.69 -1.73
CA GLY A 40 -7.80 11.11 -1.56
C GLY A 40 -7.68 11.57 -0.10
N LYS A 41 -7.76 10.66 0.87
CA LYS A 41 -7.59 10.98 2.30
C LYS A 41 -6.19 10.68 2.79
N GLU A 42 -5.70 11.49 3.72
CA GLU A 42 -4.45 11.21 4.42
C GLU A 42 -4.76 10.55 5.76
N ARG A 43 -4.10 9.41 6.04
CA ARG A 43 -4.31 8.62 7.25
C ARG A 43 -2.99 8.39 7.98
N THR A 44 -3.08 8.16 9.28
CA THR A 44 -1.95 7.67 10.07
C THR A 44 -1.97 6.15 10.08
N ALA A 45 -1.09 5.54 9.31
CA ALA A 45 -0.96 4.10 9.26
C ALA A 45 0.03 3.58 10.31
N ARG A 46 -0.33 2.48 10.98
CA ARG A 46 0.53 1.77 11.92
C ARG A 46 1.20 0.59 11.23
N ILE A 47 2.50 0.43 11.44
CA ILE A 47 3.26 -0.71 10.92
C ILE A 47 3.20 -1.85 11.94
N PRO A 48 2.59 -3.01 11.64
CA PRO A 48 2.60 -4.15 12.54
C PRO A 48 4.04 -4.61 12.85
N GLY A 49 4.31 -4.99 14.10
CA GLY A 49 5.67 -5.38 14.52
C GLY A 49 6.24 -6.59 13.74
N ARG A 50 5.38 -7.47 13.21
CA ARG A 50 5.78 -8.55 12.30
C ARG A 50 6.31 -8.03 10.97
N MET A 51 5.78 -6.91 10.49
CA MET A 51 6.17 -6.30 9.21
C MET A 51 7.46 -5.50 9.36
N GLN A 52 7.59 -4.71 10.43
CA GLN A 52 8.82 -3.92 10.71
C GLN A 52 10.10 -4.77 10.74
N LYS A 53 10.00 -6.03 11.17
CA LYS A 53 11.14 -6.97 11.21
C LYS A 53 11.53 -7.53 9.85
N ARG A 54 10.63 -7.49 8.87
CA ARG A 54 10.78 -8.15 7.56
C ARG A 54 10.89 -7.17 6.40
N VAL A 55 10.28 -6.00 6.53
CA VAL A 55 10.09 -5.03 5.46
C VAL A 55 10.53 -3.67 5.94
N TRP A 56 11.33 -2.99 5.11
CA TRP A 56 11.82 -1.65 5.39
C TRP A 56 11.02 -0.61 4.61
N ILE A 57 10.04 0.00 5.28
CA ILE A 57 9.15 1.01 4.69
C ILE A 57 9.84 2.37 4.73
N ARG A 58 9.78 3.10 3.62
CA ARG A 58 10.31 4.46 3.45
C ARG A 58 9.25 5.36 2.81
N GLU A 59 9.55 6.65 2.77
CA GLU A 59 8.78 7.63 2.00
C GLU A 59 8.75 7.24 0.51
N ASP A 60 7.65 7.57 -0.18
CA ASP A 60 7.31 7.18 -1.56
C ASP A 60 6.97 5.69 -1.77
N ASP A 61 7.11 4.82 -0.75
CA ASP A 61 6.68 3.43 -0.89
C ASP A 61 5.16 3.32 -1.02
N ILE A 62 4.70 2.43 -1.90
CA ILE A 62 3.30 2.07 -2.02
C ILE A 62 2.99 0.88 -1.09
N VAL A 63 1.91 1.03 -0.34
CA VAL A 63 1.45 0.08 0.67
C VAL A 63 -0.05 -0.17 0.54
N LEU A 64 -0.50 -1.31 1.05
CA LEU A 64 -1.91 -1.53 1.37
C LEU A 64 -2.15 -1.16 2.82
N VAL A 65 -3.24 -0.43 3.04
CA VAL A 65 -3.67 -0.02 4.37
C VAL A 65 -5.11 -0.45 4.62
N GLU A 66 -5.34 -0.94 5.83
CA GLU A 66 -6.65 -1.33 6.35
C GLU A 66 -7.13 -0.21 7.30
N PRO A 67 -7.96 0.74 6.84
CA PRO A 67 -8.54 1.77 7.70
C PRO A 67 -9.39 1.14 8.81
N TRP A 68 -9.40 1.79 9.97
CA TRP A 68 -10.19 1.30 11.11
C TRP A 68 -11.65 1.68 10.99
N ASP A 69 -12.56 0.72 11.22
CA ASP A 69 -14.01 0.92 11.15
C ASP A 69 -14.52 2.06 12.04
N TRP A 70 -13.86 2.29 13.18
CA TRP A 70 -14.26 3.30 14.17
C TRP A 70 -13.45 4.61 14.08
N GLN A 71 -12.36 4.65 13.30
CA GLN A 71 -11.52 5.84 13.16
C GLN A 71 -10.84 5.87 11.79
N ASP A 72 -11.53 6.48 10.82
CA ASP A 72 -11.08 6.62 9.42
C ASP A 72 -9.72 7.34 9.29
N GLU A 73 -9.31 8.14 10.27
CA GLU A 73 -8.00 8.80 10.28
C GLU A 73 -6.83 7.83 10.55
N LYS A 74 -7.13 6.61 11.00
CA LYS A 74 -6.14 5.58 11.35
C LYS A 74 -6.32 4.35 10.48
N ALA A 75 -5.19 3.71 10.19
CA ALA A 75 -5.14 2.45 9.47
C ALA A 75 -4.00 1.58 10.00
N ASP A 76 -4.02 0.29 9.68
CA ASP A 76 -2.87 -0.60 9.81
C ASP A 76 -2.31 -0.94 8.43
N ILE A 77 -0.99 -1.10 8.32
CA ILE A 77 -0.36 -1.52 7.06
C ILE A 77 -0.38 -3.03 6.96
N SER A 78 -0.98 -3.54 5.88
CA SER A 78 -1.08 -4.99 5.61
C SER A 78 0.02 -5.48 4.67
N TRP A 79 0.35 -4.69 3.65
CA TRP A 79 1.31 -5.05 2.60
C TRP A 79 2.15 -3.85 2.14
N ARG A 80 3.32 -4.14 1.57
CA ARG A 80 4.15 -3.16 0.86
C ARG A 80 4.56 -3.75 -0.47
N TYR A 81 4.38 -2.96 -1.53
CA TYR A 81 4.85 -3.29 -2.86
C TYR A 81 6.31 -2.92 -3.03
N GLU A 82 7.03 -3.72 -3.80
CA GLU A 82 8.34 -3.35 -4.30
C GLU A 82 8.23 -2.18 -5.29
N LYS A 83 9.34 -1.51 -5.55
CA LYS A 83 9.35 -0.33 -6.42
C LYS A 83 8.79 -0.62 -7.81
N SER A 84 9.15 -1.74 -8.42
CA SER A 84 8.66 -2.14 -9.74
C SER A 84 7.15 -2.42 -9.75
N GLU A 85 6.63 -3.01 -8.68
CA GLU A 85 5.21 -3.27 -8.50
C GLU A 85 4.43 -1.97 -8.29
N ALA A 86 4.98 -1.05 -7.50
CA ALA A 86 4.44 0.29 -7.29
C ALA A 86 4.39 1.10 -8.59
N GLU A 87 5.44 1.05 -9.41
CA GLU A 87 5.47 1.70 -10.73
C GLU A 87 4.38 1.13 -11.64
N GLN A 88 4.23 -0.19 -11.67
CA GLN A 88 3.15 -0.85 -12.41
C GLN A 88 1.75 -0.39 -11.94
N LEU A 89 1.49 -0.32 -10.63
CA LEU A 89 0.21 0.19 -10.09
C LEU A 89 -0.08 1.66 -10.48
N ARG A 90 0.98 2.48 -10.52
CA ARG A 90 0.89 3.89 -10.97
C ARG A 90 0.59 3.97 -12.46
N GLU A 91 1.25 3.14 -13.28
CA GLU A 91 1.03 3.07 -14.74
C GLU A 91 -0.38 2.55 -15.10
N GLU A 92 -0.89 1.59 -14.32
CA GLU A 92 -2.25 1.05 -14.48
C GLU A 92 -3.34 2.01 -13.98
N GLY A 93 -2.97 3.12 -13.31
CA GLY A 93 -3.88 4.16 -12.87
C GLY A 93 -4.64 3.84 -11.58
N HIS A 94 -4.18 2.85 -10.81
CA HIS A 94 -4.74 2.50 -9.50
C HIS A 94 -4.36 3.49 -8.39
N LEU A 95 -3.29 4.27 -8.62
CA LEU A 95 -2.79 5.31 -7.73
C LEU A 95 -2.90 6.65 -8.48
N ARG A 96 -3.39 7.69 -7.82
CA ARG A 96 -3.61 9.02 -8.41
C ARG A 96 -2.95 10.14 -7.64
#